data_AF-A0A1G5BMJ7-F1
#
_entry.id   AF-A0A1G5BMJ7-F1
#
_cell.length_a   1.000
_cell.length_b   1.000
_cell.length_c   1.000
_cell.angle_alpha   90.00
_cell.angle_beta   90.00
_cell.angle_gamma   90.00
#
_symmetry.space_group_name_H-M   'P 1'
#
loop_
_entity.id
_entity.type
_entity.pdbx_description
1 polymer ?
#
loop_
_entity_poly.entity_id
_entity_poly.type
_entity_poly.pdbx_seq_one_letter_code
_entity_poly.pdbx_strand_id
1 'polypeptide(L)'
;MVTQSAMRGAAFVAAALLLGGCWDGASDTERTSVSSSGSGARLAGVSSPARVSSKSGEILILEEDGSVTAMDLDSEAGRDAFLVTEADLAQLNANLDLDFGRVAPLGRATPRRQTAQEKAIEDFAARTQPALPTWVAGTTVEPEMFIGAKIDTLGEGRNADLVEVTVNLRRGVDADIGFAYATCALAGWAKENKVAYGRHIRTLQDTRNGKLLVGSAFMLSDSRPLGLRLMETEDTLRECKTRGIPAA
;
A
#
# COMPACT_ATOMS: atom_id res chain seq x y z
N MET A 1 -54.32 31.79 14.98
CA MET A 1 -54.47 31.77 16.45
C MET A 1 -53.16 31.19 17.01
N VAL A 2 -52.15 32.01 17.35
CA VAL A 2 -51.93 32.71 18.66
C VAL A 2 -51.65 31.62 19.73
N THR A 3 -50.52 31.49 20.45
CA THR A 3 -49.45 32.40 20.97
C THR A 3 -48.32 31.53 21.58
N GLN A 4 -47.02 31.80 21.34
CA GLN A 4 -46.00 32.34 22.27
C GLN A 4 -46.09 32.09 23.79
N SER A 5 -44.98 31.62 24.38
CA SER A 5 -44.35 32.00 25.69
C SER A 5 -43.00 31.26 25.79
N ALA A 6 -41.78 31.83 25.85
CA ALA A 6 -41.16 32.95 26.56
C ALA A 6 -40.68 32.64 28.01
N MET A 7 -39.34 32.58 28.15
CA MET A 7 -38.49 33.34 29.09
C MET A 7 -37.98 32.76 30.43
N ARG A 8 -36.69 33.10 30.69
CA ARG A 8 -35.94 33.28 31.98
C ARG A 8 -35.39 32.00 32.61
N GLY A 9 -34.19 31.91 33.20
CA GLY A 9 -33.10 32.75 33.71
C GLY A 9 -32.20 31.76 34.50
N ALA A 10 -30.91 31.91 34.80
CA ALA A 10 -30.23 33.02 35.44
C ALA A 10 -28.70 32.75 35.39
N ALA A 11 -27.94 33.85 35.38
CA ALA A 11 -26.52 33.87 35.66
C ALA A 11 -26.26 33.68 37.17
N PHE A 12 -25.18 33.00 37.53
CA PHE A 12 -24.51 33.19 38.82
C PHE A 12 -23.01 33.37 38.60
N VAL A 13 -22.56 34.57 38.96
CA VAL A 13 -21.17 34.97 39.19
C VAL A 13 -20.86 34.65 40.65
N ALA A 14 -19.71 34.05 40.93
CA ALA A 14 -19.02 34.27 42.22
C ALA A 14 -17.52 33.98 42.06
N ALA A 15 -16.75 35.07 41.99
CA ALA A 15 -15.32 35.09 42.20
C ALA A 15 -15.02 35.02 43.70
N ALA A 16 -13.95 34.31 44.08
CA ALA A 16 -13.27 34.49 45.35
C ALA A 16 -11.77 34.26 45.15
N LEU A 17 -11.05 35.37 45.01
CA LEU A 17 -9.60 35.48 45.21
C LEU A 17 -9.33 35.90 46.66
N LEU A 18 -8.04 35.82 47.02
CA LEU A 18 -7.31 36.26 48.22
C LEU A 18 -7.07 35.14 49.25
N LEU A 19 -5.90 34.96 49.88
CA LEU A 19 -4.50 35.42 49.73
C LEU A 19 -3.72 34.62 50.79
N GLY A 20 -2.42 34.36 50.55
CA GLY A 20 -1.41 34.23 51.63
C GLY A 20 -1.12 32.83 52.20
N GLY A 21 0.08 32.31 51.89
CA GLY A 21 0.67 31.16 52.58
C GLY A 21 1.91 30.65 51.87
N CYS A 22 3.08 31.26 52.15
CA CYS A 22 4.38 30.67 51.84
C CYS A 22 4.54 29.36 52.63
N TRP A 23 4.67 28.23 51.95
CA TRP A 23 5.15 26.99 52.53
C TRP A 23 6.20 26.41 51.57
N ASP A 24 7.47 26.68 51.89
CA ASP A 24 8.61 25.92 51.38
C ASP A 24 8.62 24.57 52.10
N GLY A 25 8.31 23.51 51.36
CA GLY A 25 8.38 22.13 51.80
C GLY A 25 8.95 21.29 50.67
N ALA A 26 10.26 21.10 50.70
CA ALA A 26 11.03 20.36 49.72
C ALA A 26 10.49 18.94 49.50
N SER A 27 10.27 18.59 48.23
CA SER A 27 10.34 17.22 47.76
C SER A 27 11.27 17.20 46.55
N ASP A 28 12.46 16.63 46.76
CA ASP A 28 13.43 16.31 45.72
C ASP A 28 12.74 15.52 44.61
N THR A 29 12.44 16.20 43.52
CA THR A 29 12.23 15.55 42.22
C THR A 29 13.45 15.90 41.41
N GLU A 30 14.32 14.91 41.25
CA GLU A 30 15.51 14.93 40.42
C GLU A 30 15.12 15.34 38.98
N ARG A 31 15.11 16.64 38.70
CA ARG A 31 14.95 17.16 37.34
C ARG A 31 16.24 16.88 36.59
N THR A 32 16.27 15.75 35.90
CA THR A 32 17.25 15.50 34.84
C THR A 32 17.04 16.56 33.77
N SER A 33 17.89 17.58 33.75
CA SER A 33 17.94 18.57 32.68
C SER A 33 18.47 17.88 31.41
N VAL A 34 17.60 17.66 30.42
CA VAL A 34 18.01 17.19 29.10
C VAL A 34 18.45 18.39 28.28
N SER A 35 19.75 18.46 27.96
CA SER A 35 20.27 19.41 26.98
C SER A 35 19.82 18.99 25.58
N SER A 36 18.97 19.80 24.95
CA SER A 36 18.52 19.61 23.58
C SER A 36 19.50 20.27 22.60
N SER A 37 20.44 19.50 22.06
CA SER A 37 21.22 19.92 20.89
C SER A 37 20.57 19.33 19.63
N GLY A 38 19.65 20.08 19.04
CA GLY A 38 19.01 19.71 17.77
C GLY A 38 19.75 20.31 16.58
N SER A 39 20.31 19.46 15.73
CA SER A 39 20.72 19.86 14.37
C SER A 39 19.51 19.69 13.45
N GLY A 40 18.75 20.76 13.24
CA GLY A 40 17.61 20.77 12.33
C GLY A 40 17.97 21.39 10.97
N ALA A 41 17.94 20.61 9.90
CA ALA A 41 17.80 21.14 8.55
C ALA A 41 16.31 21.44 8.32
N ARG A 42 15.97 22.71 8.07
CA ARG A 42 14.60 23.13 7.75
C ARG A 42 14.38 23.06 6.24
N LEU A 43 13.51 22.16 5.79
CA LEU A 43 12.85 22.28 4.49
C LEU A 43 11.50 22.97 4.72
N ALA A 44 11.22 24.02 3.95
CA ALA A 44 10.00 24.80 4.05
C ALA A 44 8.84 24.08 3.35
N GLY A 45 7.80 23.73 4.10
CA GLY A 45 6.56 23.13 3.60
C GLY A 45 6.09 22.01 4.53
N VAL A 46 4.95 22.22 5.19
CA VAL A 46 4.40 21.44 6.32
C VAL A 46 4.60 19.93 6.21
N SER A 47 5.45 19.40 7.08
CA SER A 47 5.30 18.09 7.74
C SER A 47 6.03 18.21 9.08
N SER A 48 5.35 17.93 10.18
CA SER A 48 5.99 17.93 11.50
C SER A 48 7.12 16.89 11.46
N PRO A 49 8.37 17.26 11.79
CA PRO A 49 9.44 16.28 11.82
C PRO A 49 9.13 15.26 12.91
N ALA A 50 8.95 14.00 12.53
CA ALA A 50 8.90 12.89 13.48
C ALA A 50 10.18 12.94 14.34
N ARG A 51 10.04 13.20 15.64
CA ARG A 51 11.17 13.25 16.56
C ARG A 51 11.49 11.83 17.00
N VAL A 52 12.52 11.24 16.42
CA VAL A 52 13.05 9.94 16.85
C VAL A 52 13.95 10.14 18.07
N SER A 53 13.62 9.52 19.20
CA SER A 53 14.47 9.48 20.40
C SER A 53 14.72 8.02 20.79
N SER A 54 15.95 7.54 20.63
CA SER A 54 16.30 6.12 20.73
C SER A 54 17.14 5.78 21.97
N LYS A 55 16.80 6.32 23.15
CA LYS A 55 17.60 6.03 24.37
C LYS A 55 17.38 4.62 24.94
N SER A 56 16.36 3.89 24.46
CA SER A 56 15.89 2.62 25.05
C SER A 56 15.91 1.41 24.12
N GLY A 57 16.50 1.49 22.91
CA GLY A 57 16.47 0.37 21.95
C GLY A 57 15.13 0.21 21.22
N GLU A 58 14.29 1.23 21.27
CA GLU A 58 12.97 1.25 20.66
C GLU A 58 12.83 2.51 19.79
N ILE A 59 12.22 2.38 18.62
CA ILE A 59 11.79 3.51 17.80
C ILE A 59 10.31 3.75 18.08
N LEU A 60 10.00 4.92 18.62
CA LEU A 60 8.64 5.40 18.80
C LEU A 60 8.28 6.30 17.62
N ILE A 61 7.27 5.93 16.84
CA ILE A 61 6.75 6.70 15.72
C ILE A 61 5.42 7.33 16.17
N LEU A 62 5.36 8.67 16.14
CA LEU A 62 4.12 9.40 16.37
C LEU A 62 3.37 9.51 15.05
N GLU A 63 2.26 8.80 14.95
CA GLU A 63 1.39 8.77 13.78
C GLU A 63 0.58 10.07 13.65
N GLU A 64 0.02 10.32 12.47
CA GLU A 64 -0.75 11.53 12.18
C GLU A 64 -2.05 11.64 13.01
N ASP A 65 -2.57 10.50 13.48
CA ASP A 65 -3.72 10.42 14.39
C ASP A 65 -3.35 10.65 15.87
N GLY A 66 -2.06 10.89 16.15
CA GLY A 66 -1.52 11.09 17.50
C GLY A 66 -1.23 9.81 18.28
N SER A 67 -1.42 8.64 17.68
CA SER A 67 -1.01 7.37 18.27
C SER A 67 0.51 7.19 18.21
N VAL A 68 1.06 6.39 19.13
CA VAL A 68 2.49 6.06 19.17
C VAL A 68 2.64 4.59 18.86
N THR A 69 3.25 4.28 17.72
CA THR A 69 3.67 2.91 17.40
C THR A 69 5.10 2.70 17.86
N ALA A 70 5.35 1.51 18.41
CA ALA A 70 6.57 1.13 19.09
C ALA A 70 7.24 -0.01 18.31
N MET A 71 8.50 0.19 17.91
CA MET A 71 9.30 -0.82 17.23
C MET A 71 10.55 -1.16 18.05
N ASP A 72 10.58 -2.37 18.60
CA ASP A 72 11.71 -2.92 19.34
C ASP A 72 12.86 -3.29 18.39
N LEU A 73 13.99 -2.59 18.50
CA LEU A 73 15.18 -2.80 17.67
C LEU A 73 15.97 -4.06 18.06
N ASP A 74 15.77 -4.57 19.27
CA ASP A 74 16.40 -5.78 19.76
C ASP A 74 15.63 -7.06 19.40
N SER A 75 14.39 -6.91 18.93
CA SER A 75 13.62 -8.01 18.34
C SER A 75 14.29 -8.53 17.07
N GLU A 76 13.99 -9.77 16.68
CA GLU A 76 14.51 -10.35 15.42
C GLU A 76 14.12 -9.48 14.20
N ALA A 77 12.87 -9.02 14.16
CA ALA A 77 12.38 -8.12 13.11
C ALA A 77 13.07 -6.75 13.14
N GLY A 78 13.34 -6.21 14.34
CA GLY A 78 14.08 -4.96 14.54
C GLY A 78 15.52 -5.07 14.05
N ARG A 79 16.21 -6.14 14.42
CA ARG A 79 17.59 -6.40 13.99
C ARG A 79 17.67 -6.57 12.47
N ASP A 80 16.76 -7.35 11.90
CA ASP A 80 16.69 -7.56 10.45
C ASP A 80 16.44 -6.29 9.66
N ALA A 81 15.63 -5.35 10.17
CA ALA A 81 15.37 -4.07 9.52
C ALA A 81 16.62 -3.16 9.40
N PHE A 82 17.61 -3.33 10.29
CA PHE A 82 18.84 -2.53 10.32
C PHE A 82 20.11 -3.34 10.05
N LEU A 83 20.00 -4.62 9.69
CA LEU A 83 21.15 -5.44 9.30
C LEU A 83 21.68 -4.98 7.93
N VAL A 84 22.74 -4.17 7.96
CA VAL A 84 23.49 -3.75 6.77
C VAL A 84 24.72 -4.65 6.61
N THR A 85 24.85 -5.32 5.47
CA THR A 85 26.02 -6.17 5.19
C THR A 85 27.17 -5.35 4.56
N GLU A 86 28.41 -5.87 4.61
CA GLU A 86 29.55 -5.22 3.94
C GLU A 86 29.34 -5.07 2.43
N ALA A 87 28.58 -5.99 1.80
CA ALA A 87 28.21 -5.88 0.39
C ALA A 87 27.23 -4.72 0.14
N ASP A 88 26.26 -4.51 1.05
CA ASP A 88 25.33 -3.37 0.95
C ASP A 88 26.09 -2.04 1.14
N LEU A 89 27.05 -2.00 2.07
CA LEU A 89 27.93 -0.85 2.28
C LEU A 89 28.83 -0.59 1.06
N ALA A 90 29.36 -1.62 0.41
CA ALA A 90 30.16 -1.49 -0.80
C ALA A 90 29.34 -0.94 -1.98
N GLN A 91 28.07 -1.35 -2.11
CA GLN A 91 27.14 -0.83 -3.12
C GLN A 91 26.74 0.62 -2.85
N LEU A 92 26.60 1.01 -1.58
CA LEU A 92 26.38 2.40 -1.16
C LEU A 92 27.62 3.27 -1.40
N ASN A 93 28.82 2.76 -1.11
CA ASN A 93 30.08 3.47 -1.32
C ASN A 93 30.30 3.85 -2.78
N ALA A 94 29.91 2.97 -3.71
CA ALA A 94 29.99 3.24 -5.15
C ALA A 94 29.26 4.53 -5.58
N ASN A 95 28.32 5.02 -4.76
CA ASN A 95 27.56 6.24 -5.02
C ASN A 95 27.87 7.39 -4.05
N LEU A 96 28.59 7.15 -2.94
CA LEU A 96 28.67 8.09 -1.81
C LEU A 96 30.10 8.43 -1.33
N ASP A 97 31.15 7.89 -1.96
CA ASP A 97 32.57 8.18 -1.66
C ASP A 97 32.89 8.17 -0.14
N LEU A 98 32.48 7.10 0.52
CA LEU A 98 32.65 6.88 1.96
C LEU A 98 34.01 6.22 2.23
N ASP A 99 34.88 6.90 2.98
CA ASP A 99 36.19 6.35 3.40
C ASP A 99 36.05 5.42 4.62
N PHE A 100 36.19 4.12 4.39
CA PHE A 100 36.16 3.08 5.41
C PHE A 100 37.55 2.59 5.86
N GLY A 101 38.64 3.29 5.52
CA GLY A 101 40.03 2.86 5.76
C GLY A 101 40.45 2.64 7.22
N ARG A 102 39.55 2.86 8.20
CA ARG A 102 39.78 2.64 9.64
C ARG A 102 38.92 1.54 10.27
N VAL A 103 38.09 0.85 9.49
CA VAL A 103 37.28 -0.27 9.98
C VAL A 103 38.06 -1.57 9.76
N ALA A 104 38.39 -2.29 10.84
CA ALA A 104 39.08 -3.57 10.74
C ALA A 104 38.23 -4.58 9.94
N PRO A 105 38.83 -5.42 9.07
CA PRO A 105 38.08 -6.40 8.30
C PRO A 105 37.43 -7.38 9.27
N LEU A 106 36.10 -7.37 9.33
CA LEU A 106 35.35 -8.37 10.10
C LEU A 106 35.58 -9.72 9.42
N GLY A 107 35.87 -10.75 10.21
CA GLY A 107 36.38 -12.04 9.74
C GLY A 107 35.48 -12.79 8.74
N ARG A 108 36.02 -13.90 8.22
CA ARG A 108 35.43 -14.86 7.24
C ARG A 108 33.97 -14.56 6.87
N ALA A 109 33.77 -14.12 5.62
CA ALA A 109 32.49 -13.86 4.98
C ALA A 109 31.47 -14.95 5.32
N THR A 110 30.63 -14.69 6.32
CA THR A 110 29.42 -15.46 6.54
C THR A 110 28.52 -15.31 5.31
N PRO A 111 27.81 -16.35 4.87
CA PRO A 111 26.90 -16.24 3.74
C PRO A 111 25.94 -15.07 3.99
N ARG A 112 25.75 -14.22 2.96
CA ARG A 112 24.87 -13.06 3.01
C ARG A 112 23.49 -13.51 3.48
N ARG A 113 23.05 -13.01 4.63
CA ARG A 113 21.66 -13.17 5.07
C ARG A 113 20.78 -12.32 4.18
N GLN A 114 19.59 -12.82 3.84
CA GLN A 114 18.62 -12.02 3.10
C GLN A 114 18.32 -10.74 3.89
N THR A 115 18.27 -9.62 3.17
CA THR A 115 17.86 -8.34 3.74
C THR A 115 16.38 -8.35 4.06
N ALA A 116 15.92 -7.46 4.95
CA ALA A 116 14.50 -7.28 5.22
C ALA A 116 13.71 -6.95 3.94
N GLN A 117 14.31 -6.22 2.99
CA GLN A 117 13.69 -5.91 1.71
C GLN A 117 13.50 -7.17 0.85
N GLU A 118 14.53 -8.03 0.76
CA GLU A 118 14.46 -9.28 0.01
C GLU A 118 13.37 -10.20 0.58
N LYS A 119 13.32 -10.34 1.91
CA LYS A 119 12.25 -11.09 2.60
C LYS A 119 10.87 -10.51 2.29
N ALA A 120 10.71 -9.19 2.33
CA ALA A 120 9.44 -8.54 2.02
C ALA A 120 8.99 -8.74 0.57
N ILE A 121 9.94 -8.72 -0.39
CA ILE A 121 9.65 -9.01 -1.80
C ILE A 121 9.23 -10.48 -1.98
N GLU A 122 9.93 -11.40 -1.32
CA GLU A 122 9.61 -12.83 -1.34
C GLU A 122 8.21 -13.10 -0.75
N ASP A 123 7.91 -12.51 0.42
CA ASP A 123 6.60 -12.59 1.08
C ASP A 123 5.48 -12.01 0.22
N PHE A 124 5.73 -10.90 -0.49
CA PHE A 124 4.76 -10.32 -1.42
C PHE A 124 4.55 -11.22 -2.64
N ALA A 125 5.63 -11.76 -3.21
CA ALA A 125 5.57 -12.68 -4.33
C ALA A 125 4.76 -13.94 -3.97
N ALA A 126 4.90 -14.46 -2.76
CA ALA A 126 4.15 -15.61 -2.25
C ALA A 126 2.63 -15.36 -2.15
N ARG A 127 2.19 -14.09 -2.09
CA ARG A 127 0.77 -13.70 -2.06
C ARG A 127 0.16 -13.51 -3.45
N THR A 128 0.96 -13.64 -4.51
CA THR A 128 0.48 -13.51 -5.89
C THR A 128 -0.54 -14.59 -6.21
N GLN A 129 -1.70 -14.18 -6.70
CA GLN A 129 -2.76 -15.08 -7.16
C GLN A 129 -3.00 -14.90 -8.66
N PRO A 130 -3.58 -15.90 -9.34
CA PRO A 130 -4.10 -15.72 -10.69
C PRO A 130 -5.09 -14.55 -10.76
N ALA A 131 -5.13 -13.85 -11.90
CA ALA A 131 -6.04 -12.71 -12.07
C ALA A 131 -7.51 -13.13 -12.04
N LEU A 132 -7.85 -14.32 -12.57
CA LEU A 132 -9.23 -14.79 -12.58
C LEU A 132 -9.72 -15.07 -11.14
N PRO A 133 -10.86 -14.50 -10.73
CA PRO A 133 -11.40 -14.72 -9.38
C PRO A 133 -11.83 -16.17 -9.19
N THR A 134 -11.80 -16.65 -7.95
CA THR A 134 -12.38 -17.96 -7.58
C THR A 134 -13.90 -17.85 -7.57
N TRP A 135 -14.59 -18.74 -8.27
CA TRP A 135 -16.05 -18.76 -8.28
C TRP A 135 -16.64 -19.47 -7.07
N VAL A 136 -17.79 -18.98 -6.63
CA VAL A 136 -18.64 -19.69 -5.68
C VAL A 136 -19.27 -20.89 -6.40
N ALA A 137 -19.38 -22.02 -5.71
CA ALA A 137 -20.03 -23.21 -6.27
C ALA A 137 -21.48 -22.88 -6.66
N GLY A 138 -21.86 -23.23 -7.90
CA GLY A 138 -23.19 -22.94 -8.44
C GLY A 138 -23.32 -21.63 -9.23
N THR A 139 -22.23 -20.88 -9.43
CA THR A 139 -22.23 -19.75 -10.39
C THR A 139 -22.44 -20.27 -11.82
N THR A 140 -23.58 -19.92 -12.42
CA THR A 140 -23.89 -20.22 -13.83
C THR A 140 -23.39 -19.08 -14.71
N VAL A 141 -22.60 -19.41 -15.74
CA VAL A 141 -22.14 -18.47 -16.76
C VAL A 141 -22.75 -18.88 -18.10
N GLU A 142 -23.57 -18.00 -18.65
CA GLU A 142 -24.23 -18.18 -19.94
C GLU A 142 -23.59 -17.27 -20.99
N PRO A 143 -23.33 -17.74 -22.23
CA PRO A 143 -22.70 -16.93 -23.27
C PRO A 143 -23.45 -15.61 -23.55
N GLU A 144 -24.76 -15.59 -23.40
CA GLU A 144 -25.62 -14.43 -23.64
C GLU A 144 -25.40 -13.30 -22.63
N MET A 145 -24.73 -13.57 -21.51
CA MET A 145 -24.36 -12.57 -20.51
C MET A 145 -23.35 -11.56 -21.05
N PHE A 146 -22.51 -11.97 -22.00
CA PHE A 146 -21.42 -11.18 -22.55
C PHE A 146 -21.87 -10.41 -23.79
N ILE A 147 -21.87 -9.08 -23.75
CA ILE A 147 -22.33 -8.24 -24.86
C ILE A 147 -21.14 -7.80 -25.73
N GLY A 148 -20.02 -7.44 -25.10
CA GLY A 148 -18.81 -7.07 -25.80
C GLY A 148 -17.73 -6.53 -24.88
N ALA A 149 -16.51 -6.47 -25.41
CA ALA A 149 -15.32 -5.94 -24.76
C ALA A 149 -14.66 -4.89 -25.64
N LYS A 150 -14.08 -3.87 -25.01
CA LYS A 150 -13.27 -2.83 -25.65
C LYS A 150 -11.97 -2.70 -24.86
N ILE A 151 -10.86 -2.57 -25.58
CA ILE A 151 -9.53 -2.49 -25.01
C ILE A 151 -8.92 -1.17 -25.48
N ASP A 152 -8.53 -0.32 -24.53
CA ASP A 152 -7.94 0.98 -24.77
C ASP A 152 -6.55 1.04 -24.13
N THR A 153 -5.52 1.37 -24.90
CA THR A 153 -4.17 1.60 -24.37
C THR A 153 -4.11 2.99 -23.73
N LEU A 154 -3.81 3.04 -22.43
CA LEU A 154 -3.72 4.25 -21.63
C LEU A 154 -2.25 4.72 -21.57
N GLY A 155 -1.76 5.31 -22.65
CA GLY A 155 -0.41 5.87 -22.72
C GLY A 155 -0.02 6.23 -24.15
N GLU A 156 0.93 7.15 -24.30
CA GLU A 156 1.52 7.50 -25.58
C GLU A 156 2.98 7.03 -25.66
N GLY A 157 3.39 6.53 -26.83
CA GLY A 157 4.78 6.18 -27.11
C GLY A 157 5.14 4.70 -26.90
N ARG A 158 6.44 4.43 -26.78
CA ARG A 158 7.03 3.07 -26.81
C ARG A 158 6.80 2.22 -25.55
N ASN A 159 6.19 2.78 -24.49
CA ASN A 159 5.94 2.13 -23.20
C ASN A 159 4.45 2.23 -22.81
N ALA A 160 3.54 2.01 -23.77
CA ALA A 160 2.09 2.02 -23.53
C ALA A 160 1.66 0.71 -22.82
N ASP A 161 2.25 0.47 -21.65
CA ASP A 161 2.10 -0.78 -20.89
C ASP A 161 0.85 -0.77 -20.01
N LEU A 162 0.10 0.34 -19.98
CA LEU A 162 -1.16 0.43 -19.24
C LEU A 162 -2.33 0.28 -20.21
N VAL A 163 -3.25 -0.62 -19.93
CA VAL A 163 -4.43 -0.89 -20.76
C VAL A 163 -5.68 -0.92 -19.89
N GLU A 164 -6.76 -0.32 -20.36
CA GLU A 164 -8.08 -0.44 -19.78
C GLU A 164 -8.96 -1.32 -20.66
N VAL A 165 -9.53 -2.36 -20.05
CA VAL A 165 -10.50 -3.25 -20.67
C VAL A 165 -11.88 -2.93 -20.12
N THR A 166 -12.75 -2.42 -20.98
CA THR A 166 -14.14 -2.13 -20.65
C THR A 166 -15.03 -3.21 -21.25
N VAL A 167 -15.75 -3.94 -20.42
CA VAL A 167 -16.73 -4.93 -20.84
C VAL A 167 -18.15 -4.49 -20.54
N ASN A 168 -19.08 -4.96 -21.37
CA ASN A 168 -20.51 -4.72 -21.23
C ASN A 168 -21.22 -6.07 -21.06
N LEU A 169 -22.05 -6.17 -20.03
CA LEU A 169 -22.77 -7.38 -19.66
C LEU A 169 -24.27 -7.11 -19.55
N ARG A 170 -25.06 -8.18 -19.65
CA ARG A 170 -26.50 -8.13 -19.40
C ARG A 170 -26.83 -7.65 -17.99
N ARG A 171 -28.10 -7.28 -17.82
CA ARG A 171 -28.66 -6.88 -16.52
C ARG A 171 -28.57 -8.03 -15.52
N GLY A 172 -28.19 -7.73 -14.28
CA GLY A 172 -28.19 -8.69 -13.17
C GLY A 172 -27.00 -9.65 -13.16
N VAL A 173 -26.00 -9.45 -14.04
CA VAL A 173 -24.73 -10.17 -13.97
C VAL A 173 -23.87 -9.59 -12.85
N ASP A 174 -23.13 -10.44 -12.16
CA ASP A 174 -22.25 -10.06 -11.05
C ASP A 174 -20.94 -9.40 -11.52
N ALA A 175 -20.38 -8.53 -10.69
CA ALA A 175 -19.14 -7.82 -10.98
C ALA A 175 -17.92 -8.74 -11.14
N ASP A 176 -17.86 -9.86 -10.42
CA ASP A 176 -16.78 -10.85 -10.54
C ASP A 176 -16.81 -11.54 -11.91
N ILE A 177 -18.00 -11.78 -12.45
CA ILE A 177 -18.17 -12.29 -13.83
C ILE A 177 -17.70 -11.23 -14.83
N GLY A 178 -18.03 -9.96 -14.60
CA GLY A 178 -17.55 -8.86 -15.42
C GLY A 178 -16.02 -8.71 -15.39
N PHE A 179 -15.41 -8.81 -14.23
CA PHE A 179 -13.95 -8.79 -14.09
C PHE A 179 -13.29 -10.01 -14.76
N ALA A 180 -13.86 -11.21 -14.59
CA ALA A 180 -13.39 -12.42 -15.26
C ALA A 180 -13.47 -12.26 -16.79
N TYR A 181 -14.55 -11.69 -17.31
CA TYR A 181 -14.69 -11.41 -18.73
C TYR A 181 -13.67 -10.39 -19.24
N ALA A 182 -13.45 -9.29 -18.51
CA ALA A 182 -12.41 -8.31 -18.86
C ALA A 182 -11.02 -8.95 -18.90
N THR A 183 -10.72 -9.83 -17.95
CA THR A 183 -9.45 -10.58 -17.90
C THR A 183 -9.32 -11.55 -19.09
N CYS A 184 -10.39 -12.27 -19.45
CA CYS A 184 -10.39 -13.15 -20.62
C CYS A 184 -10.27 -12.40 -21.94
N ALA A 185 -10.94 -11.26 -22.07
CA ALA A 185 -10.82 -10.38 -23.23
C ALA A 185 -9.38 -9.85 -23.37
N LEU A 186 -8.76 -9.42 -22.25
CA LEU A 186 -7.36 -9.02 -22.25
C LEU A 186 -6.44 -10.15 -22.70
N ALA A 187 -6.66 -11.38 -22.21
CA ALA A 187 -5.81 -12.52 -22.55
C ALA A 187 -5.86 -12.86 -24.05
N GLY A 188 -7.03 -12.75 -24.68
CA GLY A 188 -7.18 -12.93 -26.14
C GLY A 188 -6.36 -11.91 -26.91
N TRP A 189 -6.55 -10.63 -26.59
CA TRP A 189 -5.78 -9.53 -27.19
C TRP A 189 -4.28 -9.63 -26.90
N ALA A 190 -3.89 -9.99 -25.68
CA ALA A 190 -2.50 -10.12 -25.26
C ALA A 190 -1.77 -11.20 -26.07
N LYS A 191 -2.45 -12.31 -26.39
CA LYS A 191 -1.89 -13.38 -27.24
C LYS A 191 -1.58 -12.88 -28.65
N GLU A 192 -2.49 -12.11 -29.25
CA GLU A 192 -2.28 -11.52 -30.58
C GLU A 192 -1.11 -10.52 -30.57
N ASN A 193 -0.94 -9.79 -29.47
CA ASN A 193 0.10 -8.78 -29.27
C ASN A 193 1.39 -9.33 -28.64
N LYS A 194 1.50 -10.65 -28.44
CA LYS A 194 2.67 -11.35 -27.85
C LYS A 194 3.06 -10.88 -26.45
N VAL A 195 2.09 -10.42 -25.66
CA VAL A 195 2.27 -10.03 -24.26
C VAL A 195 2.12 -11.25 -23.36
N ALA A 196 3.10 -11.50 -22.51
CA ALA A 196 3.11 -12.69 -21.65
C ALA A 196 2.31 -12.51 -20.34
N TYR A 197 2.34 -11.28 -19.78
CA TYR A 197 1.78 -11.01 -18.46
C TYR A 197 0.95 -9.72 -18.42
N GLY A 198 -0.06 -9.73 -17.56
CA GLY A 198 -0.84 -8.54 -17.20
C GLY A 198 -1.07 -8.46 -15.69
N ARG A 199 -0.57 -7.42 -15.04
CA ARG A 199 -0.81 -7.13 -13.62
C ARG A 199 -2.07 -6.29 -13.47
N HIS A 200 -3.03 -6.77 -12.70
CA HIS A 200 -4.23 -6.00 -12.39
C HIS A 200 -3.92 -4.78 -11.51
N ILE A 201 -4.48 -3.63 -11.85
CA ILE A 201 -4.31 -2.35 -11.12
C ILE A 201 -5.61 -1.93 -10.43
N ARG A 202 -6.72 -1.95 -11.15
CA ARG A 202 -8.04 -1.55 -10.63
C ARG A 202 -9.18 -2.13 -11.44
N THR A 203 -10.35 -2.19 -10.81
CA THR A 203 -11.62 -2.45 -11.47
C THR A 203 -12.65 -1.44 -10.98
N LEU A 204 -13.40 -0.85 -11.92
CA LEU A 204 -14.52 0.04 -11.67
C LEU A 204 -15.77 -0.55 -12.31
N GLN A 205 -16.91 -0.37 -11.66
CA GLN A 205 -18.21 -0.82 -12.15
C GLN A 205 -19.16 0.35 -12.31
N ASP A 206 -19.98 0.30 -13.35
CA ASP A 206 -21.03 1.27 -13.64
C ASP A 206 -22.27 0.54 -14.17
N THR A 207 -23.45 1.15 -14.06
CA THR A 207 -24.70 0.60 -14.59
C THR A 207 -25.33 1.60 -15.54
N ARG A 208 -25.46 1.24 -16.83
CA ARG A 208 -26.06 2.11 -17.87
C ARG A 208 -27.19 1.41 -18.58
N ASN A 209 -28.38 2.03 -18.60
CA ASN A 209 -29.60 1.43 -19.16
C ASN A 209 -29.91 0.04 -18.54
N GLY A 210 -29.52 -0.15 -17.28
CA GLY A 210 -29.60 -1.42 -16.56
C GLY A 210 -28.68 -2.52 -17.08
N LYS A 211 -27.68 -2.22 -17.91
CA LYS A 211 -26.57 -3.12 -18.26
C LYS A 211 -25.39 -2.83 -17.34
N LEU A 212 -24.63 -3.86 -16.99
CA LEU A 212 -23.41 -3.71 -16.19
C LEU A 212 -22.25 -3.37 -17.12
N LEU A 213 -21.53 -2.30 -16.82
CA LEU A 213 -20.23 -2.01 -17.41
C LEU A 213 -19.15 -2.24 -16.35
N VAL A 214 -18.08 -2.94 -16.73
CA VAL A 214 -16.91 -3.15 -15.87
C VAL A 214 -15.67 -2.70 -16.62
N GLY A 215 -14.95 -1.72 -16.06
CA GLY A 215 -13.68 -1.22 -16.57
C GLY A 215 -12.53 -1.72 -15.70
N SER A 216 -11.63 -2.52 -16.24
CA SER A 216 -10.47 -3.07 -15.52
C SER A 216 -9.17 -2.62 -16.15
N ALA A 217 -8.28 -2.04 -15.34
CA ALA A 217 -6.98 -1.56 -15.80
C ALA A 217 -5.87 -2.56 -15.45
N PHE A 218 -4.96 -2.79 -16.40
CA PHE A 218 -3.86 -3.73 -16.28
C PHE A 218 -2.55 -3.12 -16.77
N MET A 219 -1.46 -3.46 -16.10
CA MET A 219 -0.10 -3.17 -16.54
C MET A 219 0.50 -4.40 -17.20
N LEU A 220 0.88 -4.28 -18.47
CA LEU A 220 1.44 -5.33 -19.30
C LEU A 220 2.94 -5.49 -19.05
N SER A 221 3.43 -6.71 -19.24
CA SER A 221 4.87 -6.99 -19.18
C SER A 221 5.23 -8.26 -19.93
N ASP A 222 6.46 -8.31 -20.43
CA ASP A 222 7.07 -9.53 -21.00
C ASP A 222 7.62 -10.46 -19.92
N SER A 223 7.90 -9.93 -18.73
CA SER A 223 8.44 -10.66 -17.59
C SER A 223 7.44 -10.68 -16.44
N ARG A 224 7.48 -11.71 -15.59
CA ARG A 224 6.53 -11.87 -14.48
C ARG A 224 6.62 -10.68 -13.51
N PRO A 225 5.64 -9.75 -13.49
CA PRO A 225 5.68 -8.61 -12.60
C PRO A 225 5.24 -9.01 -11.19
N LEU A 226 5.72 -8.28 -10.19
CA LEU A 226 5.18 -8.36 -8.83
C LEU A 226 3.75 -7.82 -8.81
N GLY A 227 2.79 -8.56 -8.26
CA GLY A 227 1.42 -8.10 -8.05
C GLY A 227 0.55 -9.14 -7.34
N LEU A 228 -0.52 -8.69 -6.67
CA LEU A 228 -1.44 -9.60 -5.99
C LEU A 228 -2.31 -10.42 -6.94
N ARG A 229 -2.59 -9.88 -8.14
CA ARG A 229 -3.38 -10.53 -9.18
C ARG A 229 -2.68 -10.44 -10.50
N LEU A 230 -2.27 -11.60 -11.00
CA LEU A 230 -1.48 -11.72 -12.22
C LEU A 230 -2.21 -12.56 -13.27
N MET A 231 -2.36 -11.97 -14.46
CA MET A 231 -2.78 -12.68 -15.65
C MET A 231 -1.54 -13.23 -16.34
N GLU A 232 -1.45 -14.54 -16.49
CA GLU A 232 -0.51 -15.21 -17.39
C GLU A 232 -1.30 -15.59 -18.65
N THR A 233 -0.90 -15.08 -19.83
CA THR A 233 -1.77 -15.06 -21.02
C THR A 233 -2.28 -16.45 -21.42
N GLU A 234 -1.40 -17.44 -21.58
CA GLU A 234 -1.79 -18.78 -22.04
C GLU A 234 -2.58 -19.57 -21.00
N ASP A 235 -2.23 -19.44 -19.71
CA ASP A 235 -2.92 -20.09 -18.61
C ASP A 235 -4.32 -19.50 -18.39
N THR A 236 -4.43 -18.17 -18.52
CA THR A 236 -5.71 -17.46 -18.45
C THR A 236 -6.62 -17.91 -19.59
N LEU A 237 -6.13 -17.99 -20.82
CA LEU A 237 -6.94 -18.44 -21.97
C LEU A 237 -7.45 -19.87 -21.80
N ARG A 238 -6.63 -20.77 -21.27
CA ARG A 238 -7.03 -22.14 -20.96
C ARG A 238 -8.17 -22.15 -19.93
N GLU A 239 -8.04 -21.35 -18.88
CA GLU A 239 -9.06 -21.23 -17.84
C GLU A 239 -10.36 -20.58 -18.35
N CYS A 240 -10.26 -19.53 -19.16
CA CYS A 240 -11.42 -18.88 -19.80
C CYS A 240 -12.22 -19.88 -20.65
N LYS A 241 -11.53 -20.72 -21.43
CA LYS A 241 -12.15 -21.78 -22.21
C LYS A 241 -12.86 -22.81 -21.33
N THR A 242 -12.23 -23.25 -20.25
CA THR A 242 -12.84 -24.19 -19.28
C THR A 242 -14.09 -23.59 -18.63
N ARG A 243 -14.07 -22.28 -18.37
CA ARG A 243 -15.17 -21.52 -17.75
C ARG A 243 -16.25 -21.06 -18.73
N GLY A 244 -16.09 -21.29 -20.03
CA GLY A 244 -17.04 -20.83 -21.05
C GLY A 244 -17.09 -19.30 -21.21
N ILE A 245 -16.06 -18.58 -20.78
CA ILE A 245 -15.96 -17.12 -20.91
C ILE A 245 -15.28 -16.81 -22.26
N PRO A 246 -15.87 -15.96 -23.12
CA PRO A 246 -15.25 -15.59 -24.39
C PRO A 246 -13.98 -14.76 -24.16
N ALA A 247 -12.94 -15.08 -24.92
CA ALA A 247 -11.77 -14.23 -25.10
C ALA A 247 -11.96 -13.37 -26.36
N ALA A 248 -11.35 -12.18 -26.39
CA ALA A 248 -11.43 -11.24 -27.51
C ALA A 248 -10.60 -11.72 -28.70
#